data_AF-F7RQ48-F1
#
_entry.id   AF-F7RQ48-F1
#
_cell.length_a   1.000
_cell.length_b   1.000
_cell.length_c   1.000
_cell.angle_alpha   90.00
_cell.angle_beta   90.00
_cell.angle_gamma   90.00
#
_symmetry.space_group_name_H-M   'P 1'
#
loop_
_entity.id
_entity.type
_entity.pdbx_description
1 polymer ?
#
loop_
_entity_poly.entity_id
_entity_poly.type
_entity_poly.pdbx_seq_one_letter_code
_entity_poly.pdbx_strand_id
1 'polypeptide(L)'
;MTSKRKRWTAKAAKLPSPMAGLALAIASLGWAFESMLPSLQGTGQLTGAIIASLLLVLLSGKFLLHPNILKDELSHPIIGSVIPTFAMALMVVSNLLGHYFPHAGLTLWLAAIIIHFVFLGAFIYYRTIDFKLEHMVPSWFVPPIGIIVAAVSFPSNGEPWLVNLILAFGMLAYLVMLPLMLYRLIFCQAVPEAAKPTIAILAAPASLSLAGYLTVCEQPSIAVVAVLASIAVLMTAVIYLAFFHLLQLPFSPGYAAFTFPMVIGATALFKTAHWLEQFSQMGELTHWVRLLADFELGVATLVVAYVAIRYFIHYLPKSIHRMHNDTRV
;
A
#
# COMPACT_ATOMS: atom_id res chain seq x y z
N MET A 1 -1.16 -20.15 32.45
CA MET A 1 -1.41 -20.08 30.98
C MET A 1 -1.47 -21.49 30.40
N THR A 2 -2.57 -21.87 29.74
CA THR A 2 -2.77 -23.20 29.13
C THR A 2 -1.80 -23.45 27.95
N SER A 3 -1.42 -24.71 27.70
CA SER A 3 -0.41 -25.06 26.65
C SER A 3 -0.83 -24.61 25.24
N LYS A 4 -2.14 -24.67 24.94
CA LYS A 4 -2.70 -24.12 23.70
C LYS A 4 -2.46 -22.61 23.59
N ARG A 5 -2.71 -21.83 24.66
CA ARG A 5 -2.50 -20.37 24.67
C ARG A 5 -1.03 -20.01 24.41
N LYS A 6 -0.07 -20.74 25.00
CA LYS A 6 1.38 -20.58 24.73
C LYS A 6 1.74 -20.86 23.26
N ARG A 7 1.10 -21.85 22.62
CA ARG A 7 1.35 -22.20 21.21
C ARG A 7 0.81 -21.12 20.25
N TRP A 8 -0.35 -20.55 20.55
CA TRP A 8 -0.93 -19.46 19.74
C TRP A 8 -0.12 -18.17 19.83
N THR A 9 0.31 -17.77 21.04
CA THR A 9 1.16 -16.58 21.22
C THR A 9 2.48 -16.73 20.46
N ALA A 10 3.13 -17.89 20.51
CA ALA A 10 4.39 -18.13 19.79
C ALA A 10 4.24 -18.14 18.25
N LYS A 11 3.06 -18.50 17.72
CA LYS A 11 2.80 -18.42 16.27
C LYS A 11 2.54 -16.99 15.80
N ALA A 12 1.83 -16.18 16.60
CA ALA A 12 1.54 -14.79 16.27
C ALA A 12 2.83 -13.97 16.07
N ALA A 13 3.86 -14.22 16.88
CA ALA A 13 5.18 -13.58 16.76
C ALA A 13 5.87 -13.82 15.40
N LYS A 14 5.52 -14.89 14.68
CA LYS A 14 6.14 -15.27 13.39
C LYS A 14 5.43 -14.67 12.18
N LEU A 15 4.30 -13.98 12.37
CA LEU A 15 3.60 -13.34 11.27
C LEU A 15 4.45 -12.18 10.71
N PRO A 16 4.68 -12.11 9.39
CA PRO A 16 5.46 -11.04 8.80
C PRO A 16 4.68 -9.72 8.81
N SER A 17 5.26 -8.67 9.38
CA SER A 17 4.64 -7.33 9.36
C SER A 17 4.41 -6.75 7.96
N PRO A 18 5.25 -7.05 6.93
CA PRO A 18 4.94 -6.68 5.54
C PRO A 18 3.61 -7.21 5.00
N MET A 19 2.97 -8.19 5.65
CA MET A 19 1.62 -8.64 5.31
C MET A 19 0.57 -7.51 5.33
N ALA A 20 0.82 -6.44 6.09
CA ALA A 20 -0.02 -5.25 6.07
C ALA A 20 -0.06 -4.58 4.68
N GLY A 21 1.05 -4.58 3.94
CA GLY A 21 1.10 -4.06 2.57
C GLY A 21 0.26 -4.91 1.60
N LEU A 22 0.26 -6.23 1.80
CA LEU A 22 -0.62 -7.13 1.05
C LEU A 22 -2.10 -6.89 1.40
N ALA A 23 -2.43 -6.70 2.69
CA ALA A 23 -3.78 -6.37 3.13
C ALA A 23 -4.28 -5.06 2.51
N LEU A 24 -3.45 -4.01 2.54
CA LEU A 24 -3.69 -2.73 1.88
C LEU A 24 -4.01 -2.91 0.39
N ALA A 25 -3.19 -3.69 -0.32
CA ALA A 25 -3.38 -3.92 -1.75
C ALA A 25 -4.66 -4.70 -2.05
N ILE A 26 -5.00 -5.72 -1.27
CA ILE A 26 -6.24 -6.50 -1.44
C ILE A 26 -7.48 -5.64 -1.23
N ALA A 27 -7.50 -4.81 -0.17
CA ALA A 27 -8.60 -3.87 0.06
C ALA A 27 -8.74 -2.87 -1.09
N SER A 28 -7.61 -2.29 -1.52
CA SER A 28 -7.58 -1.30 -2.61
C SER A 28 -7.99 -1.93 -3.95
N LEU A 29 -7.63 -3.20 -4.19
CA LEU A 29 -7.94 -3.90 -5.44
C LEU A 29 -9.44 -4.19 -5.53
N GLY A 30 -10.07 -4.62 -4.43
CA GLY A 30 -11.52 -4.79 -4.36
C GLY A 30 -12.26 -3.49 -4.68
N TRP A 31 -11.76 -2.35 -4.17
CA TRP A 31 -12.30 -1.04 -4.49
C TRP A 31 -12.07 -0.63 -5.97
N ALA A 32 -10.88 -0.86 -6.51
CA ALA A 32 -10.59 -0.57 -7.91
C ALA A 32 -11.51 -1.34 -8.87
N PHE A 33 -11.76 -2.62 -8.59
CA PHE A 33 -12.73 -3.43 -9.34
C PHE A 33 -14.16 -2.89 -9.25
N GLU A 34 -14.61 -2.46 -8.06
CA GLU A 34 -15.93 -1.87 -7.88
C GLU A 34 -16.11 -0.59 -8.71
N SER A 35 -15.06 0.24 -8.75
CA SER A 35 -15.06 1.48 -9.54
C SER A 35 -15.11 1.22 -11.05
N MET A 36 -14.54 0.10 -11.49
CA MET A 36 -14.53 -0.33 -12.90
C MET A 36 -15.83 -1.00 -13.34
N LEU A 37 -16.37 -1.87 -12.50
CA LEU A 37 -17.53 -2.70 -12.76
C LEU A 37 -18.62 -2.38 -11.73
N PRO A 38 -19.36 -1.26 -11.89
CA PRO A 38 -20.46 -0.92 -10.98
C PRO A 38 -21.53 -2.02 -10.86
N SER A 39 -21.57 -2.96 -11.82
CA SER A 39 -22.40 -4.17 -11.77
C SER A 39 -22.06 -5.11 -10.62
N LEU A 40 -20.90 -4.95 -9.95
CA LEU A 40 -20.51 -5.72 -8.78
C LEU A 40 -21.31 -5.34 -7.52
N GLN A 41 -22.06 -4.24 -7.52
CA GLN A 41 -22.99 -3.84 -6.45
C GLN A 41 -22.38 -3.88 -5.03
N GLY A 42 -21.12 -3.47 -4.91
CA GLY A 42 -20.35 -3.41 -3.65
C GLY A 42 -19.62 -4.71 -3.29
N THR A 43 -19.82 -5.80 -4.03
CA THR A 43 -19.23 -7.11 -3.68
C THR A 43 -17.72 -7.14 -3.80
N GLY A 44 -17.13 -6.39 -4.74
CA GLY A 44 -15.68 -6.31 -4.92
C GLY A 44 -15.03 -5.64 -3.72
N GLN A 45 -15.55 -4.46 -3.35
CA GLN A 45 -15.07 -3.70 -2.21
C GLN A 45 -15.25 -4.47 -0.89
N LEU A 46 -16.41 -5.12 -0.70
CA LEU A 46 -16.71 -5.92 0.48
C LEU A 46 -15.74 -7.09 0.64
N THR A 47 -15.52 -7.86 -0.43
CA THR A 47 -14.63 -9.02 -0.40
C THR A 47 -13.19 -8.62 -0.09
N GLY A 48 -12.68 -7.57 -0.75
CA GLY A 48 -11.35 -7.04 -0.51
C GLY A 48 -11.15 -6.57 0.94
N ALA A 49 -12.12 -5.83 1.48
CA ALA A 49 -12.05 -5.34 2.84
C ALA A 49 -12.15 -6.45 3.90
N ILE A 50 -12.97 -7.48 3.68
CA ILE A 50 -13.05 -8.64 4.59
C ILE A 50 -11.70 -9.34 4.66
N ILE A 51 -11.11 -9.68 3.51
CA ILE A 51 -9.81 -10.36 3.46
C ILE A 51 -8.73 -9.50 4.13
N ALA A 52 -8.68 -8.21 3.81
CA ALA A 52 -7.74 -7.28 4.43
C ALA A 52 -7.94 -7.19 5.95
N SER A 53 -9.18 -7.08 6.41
CA SER A 53 -9.51 -7.02 7.84
C SER A 53 -9.04 -8.26 8.58
N LEU A 54 -9.19 -9.46 7.99
CA LEU A 54 -8.68 -10.70 8.58
C LEU A 54 -7.15 -10.65 8.77
N LEU A 55 -6.40 -10.20 7.75
CA LEU A 55 -4.95 -10.05 7.85
C LEU A 55 -4.55 -9.00 8.90
N LEU A 56 -5.27 -7.88 8.97
CA LEU A 56 -5.03 -6.83 9.95
C LEU A 56 -5.32 -7.29 11.37
N VAL A 57 -6.41 -8.04 11.61
CA VAL A 57 -6.72 -8.62 12.93
C VAL A 57 -5.61 -9.56 13.40
N LEU A 58 -5.04 -10.37 12.50
CA LEU A 58 -3.90 -11.23 12.82
C LEU A 58 -2.65 -10.42 13.23
N LEU A 59 -2.37 -9.31 12.53
CA LEU A 59 -1.26 -8.40 12.87
C LEU A 59 -1.51 -7.63 14.17
N SER A 60 -2.74 -7.15 14.40
CA SER A 60 -3.14 -6.55 15.67
C SER A 60 -2.90 -7.53 16.81
N GLY A 61 -3.28 -8.80 16.64
CA GLY A 61 -2.98 -9.86 17.59
C GLY A 61 -1.48 -10.03 17.86
N LYS A 62 -0.64 -9.97 16.82
CA LYS A 62 0.83 -9.99 16.97
C LYS A 62 1.32 -8.82 17.83
N PHE A 63 0.94 -7.60 17.49
CA PHE A 63 1.45 -6.40 18.16
C PHE A 63 0.93 -6.23 19.59
N LEU A 64 -0.33 -6.58 19.85
CA LEU A 64 -0.92 -6.54 21.19
C LEU A 64 -0.35 -7.62 22.13
N LEU A 65 -0.04 -8.81 21.60
CA LEU A 65 0.55 -9.89 22.39
C LEU A 65 2.07 -9.75 22.56
N HIS A 66 2.76 -9.05 21.66
CA HIS A 66 4.21 -8.90 21.63
C HIS A 66 4.66 -7.46 21.29
N PRO A 67 4.41 -6.48 22.19
CA PRO A 67 4.73 -5.08 21.92
C PRO A 67 6.23 -4.82 21.71
N ASN A 68 7.10 -5.60 22.35
CA ASN A 68 8.55 -5.50 22.15
C ASN A 68 8.94 -5.85 20.70
N ILE A 69 8.26 -6.81 20.06
CA ILE A 69 8.51 -7.14 18.64
C ILE A 69 8.16 -5.96 17.75
N LEU A 70 7.04 -5.26 18.02
CA LEU A 70 6.69 -4.06 17.26
C LEU A 70 7.78 -2.99 17.40
N LYS A 71 8.27 -2.75 18.62
CA LYS A 71 9.36 -1.78 18.86
C LYS A 71 10.63 -2.16 18.10
N ASP A 72 11.03 -3.43 18.16
CA ASP A 72 12.21 -3.93 17.46
C ASP A 72 12.05 -3.79 15.94
N GLU A 73 10.88 -4.13 15.40
CA GLU A 73 10.60 -4.00 13.96
C GLU A 73 10.53 -2.54 13.49
N LEU A 74 9.98 -1.62 14.30
CA LEU A 74 9.99 -0.17 14.01
C LEU A 74 11.41 0.39 13.98
N SER A 75 12.32 -0.16 14.80
CA SER A 75 13.73 0.21 14.80
C SER A 75 14.52 -0.33 13.60
N HIS A 76 13.96 -1.29 12.85
CA HIS A 76 14.63 -1.87 11.69
C HIS A 76 14.46 -1.00 10.42
N PRO A 77 15.54 -0.73 9.64
CA PRO A 77 15.51 0.20 8.50
C PRO A 77 14.52 -0.14 7.38
N ILE A 78 14.38 -1.43 7.07
CA ILE A 78 13.46 -1.90 6.02
C ILE A 78 12.06 -2.14 6.59
N ILE A 79 11.92 -3.07 7.54
CA ILE A 79 10.61 -3.45 8.11
C ILE A 79 9.89 -2.24 8.74
N GLY A 80 10.59 -1.41 9.52
CA GLY A 80 10.02 -0.23 10.16
C GLY A 80 9.45 0.79 9.17
N SER A 81 10.01 0.86 7.96
CA SER A 81 9.47 1.71 6.89
C SER A 81 8.22 1.14 6.22
N VAL A 82 7.96 -0.16 6.33
CA VAL A 82 6.80 -0.83 5.71
C VAL A 82 5.63 -1.00 6.69
N ILE A 83 5.88 -1.05 8.01
CA ILE A 83 4.83 -1.14 9.04
C ILE A 83 3.69 -0.12 8.88
N PRO A 84 3.92 1.15 8.48
CA PRO A 84 2.84 2.11 8.27
C PRO A 84 1.76 1.67 7.27
N THR A 85 2.05 0.70 6.39
CA THR A 85 1.02 0.07 5.53
C THR A 85 -0.14 -0.53 6.33
N PHE A 86 0.07 -0.88 7.61
CA PHE A 86 -1.00 -1.32 8.51
C PHE A 86 -2.04 -0.21 8.71
N ALA A 87 -1.59 1.01 9.01
CA ALA A 87 -2.48 2.15 9.19
C ALA A 87 -3.14 2.55 7.87
N MET A 88 -2.38 2.54 6.76
CA MET A 88 -2.93 2.78 5.43
C MET A 88 -4.05 1.77 5.09
N ALA A 89 -3.87 0.48 5.41
CA ALA A 89 -4.90 -0.53 5.16
C ALA A 89 -6.16 -0.29 6.01
N LEU A 90 -5.99 0.12 7.27
CA LEU A 90 -7.12 0.50 8.13
C LEU A 90 -7.90 1.67 7.55
N MET A 91 -7.23 2.68 6.98
CA MET A 91 -7.90 3.80 6.30
C MET A 91 -8.76 3.30 5.13
N VAL A 92 -8.24 2.41 4.27
CA VAL A 92 -9.02 1.84 3.16
C VAL A 92 -10.20 1.01 3.66
N VAL A 93 -10.01 0.16 4.68
CA VAL A 93 -11.09 -0.62 5.29
C VAL A 93 -12.16 0.29 5.93
N SER A 94 -11.74 1.41 6.52
CA SER A 94 -12.65 2.36 7.17
C SER A 94 -13.64 3.01 6.21
N ASN A 95 -13.26 3.19 4.94
CA ASN A 95 -14.15 3.72 3.91
C ASN A 95 -15.36 2.79 3.68
N LEU A 96 -15.12 1.48 3.49
CA LEU A 96 -16.22 0.52 3.36
C LEU A 96 -17.06 0.48 4.64
N LEU A 97 -16.41 0.47 5.82
CA LEU A 97 -17.13 0.47 7.08
C LEU A 97 -18.05 1.70 7.19
N GLY A 98 -17.61 2.85 6.69
CA GLY A 98 -18.37 4.10 6.65
C GLY A 98 -19.61 4.04 5.75
N HIS A 99 -19.61 3.23 4.68
CA HIS A 99 -20.79 3.03 3.84
C HIS A 99 -21.95 2.37 4.61
N TYR A 100 -21.64 1.48 5.57
CA TYR A 100 -22.66 0.80 6.40
C TYR A 100 -22.88 1.49 7.75
N PHE A 101 -21.81 2.02 8.35
CA PHE A 101 -21.79 2.60 9.69
C PHE A 101 -20.95 3.89 9.69
N PRO A 102 -21.51 5.04 9.30
CA PRO A 102 -20.76 6.29 9.09
C PRO A 102 -19.89 6.73 10.27
N HIS A 103 -20.40 6.63 11.50
CA HIS A 103 -19.64 7.00 12.71
C HIS A 103 -18.49 6.02 13.01
N ALA A 104 -18.70 4.72 12.77
CA ALA A 104 -17.66 3.72 12.98
C ALA A 104 -16.56 3.83 11.93
N GLY A 105 -16.93 4.08 10.66
CA GLY A 105 -15.99 4.38 9.58
C GLY A 105 -15.12 5.60 9.89
N LEU A 106 -15.74 6.72 10.27
CA LEU A 106 -15.01 7.94 10.65
C LEU A 106 -14.07 7.70 11.85
N THR A 107 -14.54 6.99 12.88
CA THR A 107 -13.73 6.69 14.07
C THR A 107 -12.52 5.85 13.72
N LEU A 108 -12.69 4.81 12.88
CA LEU A 108 -11.60 3.96 12.43
C LEU A 108 -10.61 4.74 11.55
N TRP A 109 -11.11 5.60 10.68
CA TRP A 109 -10.29 6.46 9.81
C TRP A 109 -9.40 7.40 10.63
N LEU A 110 -9.98 8.13 11.61
CA LEU A 110 -9.22 9.01 12.50
C LEU A 110 -8.21 8.23 13.36
N ALA A 111 -8.60 7.08 13.90
CA ALA A 111 -7.69 6.21 14.65
C ALA A 111 -6.51 5.74 13.77
N ALA A 112 -6.77 5.37 12.51
CA ALA A 112 -5.74 4.97 11.57
C ALA A 112 -4.77 6.12 11.24
N ILE A 113 -5.26 7.36 11.09
CA ILE A 113 -4.41 8.55 10.92
C ILE A 113 -3.48 8.74 12.12
N ILE A 114 -4.00 8.64 13.34
CA ILE A 114 -3.19 8.76 14.57
C ILE A 114 -2.11 7.67 14.60
N ILE A 115 -2.48 6.41 14.33
CA ILE A 115 -1.53 5.29 14.27
C ILE A 115 -0.45 5.55 13.22
N HIS A 116 -0.82 6.06 12.05
CA HIS A 116 0.14 6.38 10.98
C HIS A 116 1.12 7.47 11.39
N PHE A 117 0.65 8.53 12.05
CA PHE A 117 1.53 9.58 12.59
C PHE A 117 2.47 9.08 13.69
N VAL A 118 2.01 8.17 14.55
CA VAL A 118 2.87 7.50 15.53
C VAL A 118 3.98 6.70 14.83
N PHE A 119 3.63 5.94 13.79
CA PHE A 119 4.63 5.20 13.00
C PHE A 119 5.57 6.11 12.22
N LEU A 120 5.09 7.23 11.68
CA LEU A 120 5.92 8.24 11.04
C LEU A 120 6.90 8.88 12.03
N GLY A 121 6.44 9.25 13.23
CA GLY A 121 7.29 9.78 14.29
C GLY A 121 8.37 8.78 14.73
N ALA A 122 7.99 7.52 14.94
CA ALA A 122 8.93 6.44 15.23
C ALA A 122 9.95 6.24 14.10
N PHE A 123 9.48 6.25 12.85
CA PHE A 123 10.34 6.13 11.67
C PHE A 123 11.37 7.26 11.61
N ILE A 124 10.92 8.52 11.74
CA ILE A 124 11.82 9.68 11.75
C ILE A 124 12.86 9.53 12.86
N TYR A 125 12.41 9.27 14.10
CA TYR A 125 13.30 9.10 15.25
C TYR A 125 14.41 8.06 14.99
N TYR A 126 14.04 6.85 14.54
CA TYR A 126 15.02 5.80 14.29
C TYR A 126 15.88 6.03 13.05
N ARG A 127 15.39 6.75 12.02
CA ARG A 127 16.16 7.01 10.80
C ARG A 127 17.11 8.19 10.92
N THR A 128 16.87 9.12 11.85
CA THR A 128 17.77 10.26 12.10
C THR A 128 19.01 9.86 12.89
N ILE A 129 18.97 8.74 13.63
CA ILE A 129 20.13 8.22 14.36
C ILE A 129 21.14 7.69 13.34
N ASP A 130 22.35 8.27 13.33
CA ASP A 130 23.45 7.94 12.41
C ASP A 130 23.03 7.92 10.94
N PHE A 131 22.22 8.92 10.54
CA PHE A 131 21.71 9.02 9.18
C PHE A 131 22.84 9.14 8.15
N LYS A 132 22.78 8.27 7.15
CA LYS A 132 23.56 8.34 5.91
C LYS A 132 22.62 8.14 4.75
N LEU A 133 22.85 8.88 3.66
CA LEU A 133 21.98 8.80 2.49
C LEU A 133 21.90 7.38 1.91
N GLU A 134 22.98 6.60 2.01
CA GLU A 134 23.06 5.20 1.59
C GLU A 134 22.07 4.27 2.32
N HIS A 135 21.72 4.59 3.57
CA HIS A 135 20.76 3.82 4.37
C HIS A 135 19.33 3.96 3.86
N MET A 136 19.04 5.02 3.10
CA MET A 136 17.72 5.25 2.54
C MET A 136 17.41 4.16 1.53
N VAL A 137 16.23 3.55 1.63
CA VAL A 137 15.74 2.55 0.67
C VAL A 137 14.36 2.97 0.16
N PRO A 138 13.92 2.54 -1.04
CA PRO A 138 12.67 2.99 -1.63
C PRO A 138 11.42 2.88 -0.74
N SER A 139 11.36 1.92 0.20
CA SER A 139 10.26 1.84 1.16
C SER A 139 10.14 3.04 2.11
N TRP A 140 11.14 3.93 2.17
CA TRP A 140 11.10 5.16 2.95
C TRP A 140 10.07 6.17 2.43
N PHE A 141 9.51 5.99 1.23
CA PHE A 141 8.35 6.77 0.80
C PHE A 141 7.08 6.45 1.60
N VAL A 142 6.97 5.24 2.17
CA VAL A 142 5.72 4.76 2.80
C VAL A 142 5.33 5.59 4.04
N PRO A 143 6.20 5.85 5.03
CA PRO A 143 5.78 6.62 6.20
C PRO A 143 5.33 8.06 5.88
N PRO A 144 6.12 8.90 5.16
CA PRO A 144 5.75 10.30 4.94
C PRO A 144 4.72 10.51 3.82
N ILE A 145 4.78 9.77 2.70
CA ILE A 145 3.84 9.94 1.59
C ILE A 145 2.58 9.06 1.79
N GLY A 146 2.71 7.91 2.45
CA GLY A 146 1.61 6.95 2.60
C GLY A 146 0.40 7.48 3.37
N ILE A 147 0.55 8.56 4.16
CA ILE A 147 -0.56 9.22 4.86
C ILE A 147 -1.61 9.77 3.87
N ILE A 148 -1.25 10.03 2.61
CA ILE A 148 -2.19 10.46 1.55
C ILE A 148 -3.31 9.42 1.32
N VAL A 149 -3.15 8.16 1.74
CA VAL A 149 -4.26 7.19 1.71
C VAL A 149 -5.47 7.70 2.50
N ALA A 150 -5.29 8.55 3.52
CA ALA A 150 -6.39 9.23 4.19
C ALA A 150 -7.22 10.10 3.22
N ALA A 151 -6.58 10.78 2.26
CA ALA A 151 -7.25 11.55 1.21
C ALA A 151 -7.96 10.67 0.20
N VAL A 152 -7.37 9.54 -0.17
CA VAL A 152 -8.03 8.57 -1.06
C VAL A 152 -9.27 7.97 -0.41
N SER A 153 -9.21 7.69 0.89
CA SER A 153 -10.28 7.05 1.68
C SER A 153 -11.20 8.02 2.41
N PHE A 154 -11.18 9.30 2.03
CA PHE A 154 -11.88 10.38 2.74
C PHE A 154 -13.38 10.07 2.93
N PRO A 155 -13.87 10.00 4.18
CA PRO A 155 -15.29 9.71 4.44
C PRO A 155 -16.16 10.95 4.23
N SER A 156 -17.43 10.76 3.85
CA SER A 156 -18.38 11.85 3.57
C SER A 156 -18.70 12.74 4.78
N ASN A 157 -18.57 12.21 5.99
CA ASN A 157 -18.71 12.94 7.25
C ASN A 157 -17.35 13.34 7.87
N GLY A 158 -16.26 13.28 7.09
CA GLY A 158 -14.93 13.71 7.50
C GLY A 158 -14.72 15.22 7.36
N GLU A 159 -13.67 15.72 8.01
CA GLU A 159 -13.31 17.13 8.01
C GLU A 159 -12.45 17.51 6.80
N PRO A 160 -12.92 18.37 5.87
CA PRO A 160 -12.18 18.70 4.65
C PRO A 160 -10.84 19.40 4.91
N TRP A 161 -10.75 20.24 5.95
CA TRP A 161 -9.50 20.95 6.27
C TRP A 161 -8.38 19.97 6.65
N LEU A 162 -8.71 18.92 7.39
CA LEU A 162 -7.76 17.92 7.87
C LEU A 162 -7.18 17.13 6.69
N VAL A 163 -8.06 16.70 5.77
CA VAL A 163 -7.62 15.89 4.63
C VAL A 163 -6.81 16.71 3.62
N ASN A 164 -7.15 17.98 3.42
CA ASN A 164 -6.37 18.90 2.59
C ASN A 164 -4.98 19.15 3.20
N LEU A 165 -4.87 19.31 4.53
CA LEU A 165 -3.60 19.44 5.22
C LEU A 165 -2.73 18.18 5.07
N ILE A 166 -3.34 16.99 5.26
CA ILE A 166 -2.65 15.70 5.09
C ILE A 166 -2.15 15.53 3.66
N LEU A 167 -2.99 15.84 2.67
CA LEU A 167 -2.62 15.77 1.27
C LEU A 167 -1.45 16.70 0.94
N ALA A 168 -1.53 17.97 1.36
CA ALA A 168 -0.48 18.95 1.16
C ALA A 168 0.86 18.50 1.80
N PHE A 169 0.81 17.98 3.02
CA PHE A 169 1.98 17.41 3.71
C PHE A 169 2.60 16.27 2.90
N GLY A 170 1.79 15.29 2.47
CA GLY A 170 2.30 14.15 1.73
C GLY A 170 2.87 14.53 0.35
N MET A 171 2.23 15.45 -0.37
CA MET A 171 2.71 15.94 -1.66
C MET A 171 4.02 16.73 -1.52
N LEU A 172 4.15 17.56 -0.47
CA LEU A 172 5.39 18.27 -0.17
C LEU A 172 6.50 17.31 0.20
N ALA A 173 6.21 16.30 1.03
CA ALA A 173 7.16 15.25 1.35
C ALA A 173 7.61 14.49 0.09
N TYR A 174 6.69 14.21 -0.83
CA TYR A 174 7.02 13.57 -2.09
C TYR A 174 7.94 14.44 -2.97
N LEU A 175 7.62 15.73 -3.11
CA LEU A 175 8.41 16.70 -3.86
C LEU A 175 9.88 16.74 -3.39
N VAL A 176 10.10 16.66 -2.08
CA VAL A 176 11.45 16.67 -1.49
C VAL A 176 12.12 15.29 -1.60
N MET A 177 11.40 14.21 -1.31
CA MET A 177 11.98 12.88 -1.22
C MET A 177 12.31 12.26 -2.58
N LEU A 178 11.54 12.57 -3.63
CA LEU A 178 11.79 12.03 -4.96
C LEU A 178 13.20 12.34 -5.48
N PRO A 179 13.64 13.61 -5.58
CA PRO A 179 14.99 13.92 -6.07
C PRO A 179 16.09 13.33 -5.17
N LEU A 180 15.90 13.32 -3.85
CA LEU A 180 16.84 12.71 -2.91
C LEU A 180 16.98 11.20 -3.14
N MET A 181 15.87 10.50 -3.37
CA MET A 181 15.87 9.07 -3.65
C MET A 181 16.50 8.76 -5.01
N LEU A 182 16.16 9.54 -6.04
CA LEU A 182 16.76 9.34 -7.36
C LEU A 182 18.27 9.57 -7.32
N TYR A 183 18.73 10.64 -6.67
CA TYR A 183 20.16 10.87 -6.44
C TYR A 183 20.80 9.68 -5.74
N ARG A 184 20.20 9.18 -4.66
CA ARG A 184 20.69 8.00 -3.93
C ARG A 184 20.75 6.74 -4.79
N LEU A 185 19.77 6.50 -5.66
CA LEU A 185 19.71 5.30 -6.48
C LEU A 185 20.72 5.35 -7.64
N ILE A 186 21.04 6.54 -8.13
CA ILE A 186 21.96 6.75 -9.26
C ILE A 186 23.42 6.85 -8.80
N PHE A 187 23.68 7.56 -7.70
CA PHE A 187 25.04 7.96 -7.31
C PHE A 187 25.59 7.27 -6.06
N CYS A 188 24.75 6.57 -5.28
CA CYS A 188 25.19 5.88 -4.07
C CYS A 188 25.22 4.35 -4.24
N GLN A 189 25.63 3.64 -3.19
CA GLN A 189 25.68 2.18 -3.18
C GLN A 189 24.34 1.54 -3.55
N ALA A 190 24.40 0.40 -4.25
CA ALA A 190 23.23 -0.36 -4.65
C ALA A 190 22.34 -0.70 -3.45
N VAL A 191 21.04 -0.82 -3.69
CA VAL A 191 20.07 -1.22 -2.66
C VAL A 191 20.42 -2.63 -2.16
N PRO A 192 20.54 -2.85 -0.83
CA PRO A 192 20.86 -4.17 -0.29
C PRO A 192 19.90 -5.25 -0.78
N GLU A 193 20.37 -6.49 -0.94
CA GLU A 193 19.55 -7.62 -1.44
C GLU A 193 18.21 -7.77 -0.71
N ALA A 194 18.23 -7.69 0.63
CA ALA A 194 17.03 -7.80 1.46
C ALA A 194 16.01 -6.67 1.24
N ALA A 195 16.46 -5.52 0.71
CA ALA A 195 15.63 -4.35 0.41
C ALA A 195 15.22 -4.26 -1.07
N LYS A 196 15.78 -5.07 -1.97
CA LYS A 196 15.44 -5.02 -3.40
C LYS A 196 13.94 -5.07 -3.71
N PRO A 197 13.11 -5.87 -3.01
CA PRO A 197 11.67 -5.85 -3.27
C PRO A 197 11.02 -4.47 -3.10
N THR A 198 11.60 -3.62 -2.24
CA THR A 198 11.10 -2.27 -1.99
C THR A 198 11.21 -1.36 -3.21
N ILE A 199 12.06 -1.66 -4.20
CA ILE A 199 12.20 -0.87 -5.42
C ILE A 199 10.84 -0.65 -6.10
N ALA A 200 9.95 -1.64 -6.07
CA ALA A 200 8.60 -1.50 -6.63
C ALA A 200 7.75 -0.37 -5.99
N ILE A 201 8.09 0.06 -4.77
CA ILE A 201 7.41 1.17 -4.09
C ILE A 201 7.63 2.50 -4.82
N LEU A 202 8.66 2.64 -5.66
CA LEU A 202 8.88 3.84 -6.47
C LEU A 202 7.68 4.22 -7.35
N ALA A 203 6.86 3.24 -7.76
CA ALA A 203 5.66 3.48 -8.56
C ALA A 203 4.46 4.04 -7.75
N ALA A 204 4.47 3.95 -6.42
CA ALA A 204 3.32 4.33 -5.61
C ALA A 204 3.15 5.84 -5.37
N PRO A 205 4.18 6.64 -5.02
CA PRO A 205 4.01 7.99 -4.50
C PRO A 205 3.27 8.96 -5.42
N ALA A 206 3.61 8.99 -6.72
CA ALA A 206 2.96 9.86 -7.69
C ALA A 206 1.49 9.45 -7.89
N SER A 207 1.24 8.16 -8.10
CA SER A 207 -0.10 7.59 -8.26
C SER A 207 -0.97 7.83 -7.02
N LEU A 208 -0.42 7.64 -5.82
CA LEU A 208 -1.12 7.90 -4.57
C LEU A 208 -1.43 9.39 -4.40
N SER A 209 -0.47 10.27 -4.69
CA SER A 209 -0.66 11.73 -4.64
C SER A 209 -1.73 12.17 -5.64
N LEU A 210 -1.72 11.64 -6.85
CA LEU A 210 -2.70 11.92 -7.90
C LEU A 210 -4.10 11.45 -7.49
N ALA A 211 -4.22 10.20 -7.02
CA ALA A 211 -5.47 9.64 -6.57
C ALA A 211 -6.05 10.43 -5.39
N GLY A 212 -5.22 10.81 -4.41
CA GLY A 212 -5.64 11.65 -3.28
C GLY A 212 -6.09 13.04 -3.74
N TYR A 213 -5.30 13.69 -4.59
CA TYR A 213 -5.60 15.03 -5.13
C TYR A 213 -6.92 15.07 -5.87
N LEU A 214 -7.15 14.11 -6.79
CA LEU A 214 -8.41 13.99 -7.54
C LEU A 214 -9.61 13.56 -6.67
N THR A 215 -9.39 13.13 -5.43
CA THR A 215 -10.48 12.74 -4.52
C THR A 215 -10.98 13.90 -3.67
N VAL A 216 -10.08 14.78 -3.24
CA VAL A 216 -10.42 15.84 -2.26
C VAL A 216 -10.42 17.24 -2.86
N CYS A 217 -9.76 17.47 -3.99
CA CYS A 217 -9.72 18.76 -4.64
C CYS A 217 -10.94 18.92 -5.56
N GLU A 218 -11.83 19.85 -5.25
CA GLU A 218 -13.03 20.12 -6.06
C GLU A 218 -12.70 20.68 -7.45
N GLN A 219 -11.62 21.45 -7.57
CA GLN A 219 -11.15 22.03 -8.83
C GLN A 219 -9.67 21.69 -9.06
N PRO A 220 -9.36 20.46 -9.52
CA PRO A 220 -7.98 20.04 -9.75
C PRO A 220 -7.30 20.88 -10.83
N SER A 221 -6.07 21.32 -10.55
CA SER A 221 -5.21 22.01 -11.50
C SER A 221 -4.71 21.03 -12.58
N ILE A 222 -4.93 21.40 -13.84
CA ILE A 222 -4.46 20.64 -15.02
C ILE A 222 -2.95 20.38 -14.91
N ALA A 223 -2.16 21.37 -14.48
CA ALA A 223 -0.71 21.25 -14.38
C ALA A 223 -0.29 20.21 -13.32
N VAL A 224 -0.93 20.22 -12.15
CA VAL A 224 -0.65 19.26 -11.07
C VAL A 224 -1.03 17.85 -11.51
N VAL A 225 -2.20 17.69 -12.12
CA VAL A 225 -2.66 16.39 -12.66
C VAL A 225 -1.68 15.88 -13.72
N ALA A 226 -1.30 16.70 -14.69
CA ALA A 226 -0.40 16.30 -15.77
C ALA A 226 0.99 15.88 -15.26
N VAL A 227 1.57 16.64 -14.31
CA VAL A 227 2.86 16.31 -13.71
C VAL A 227 2.79 15.00 -12.92
N LEU A 228 1.81 14.85 -12.02
CA LEU A 228 1.68 13.64 -11.22
C LEU A 228 1.35 12.42 -12.09
N ALA A 229 0.48 12.54 -13.09
CA ALA A 229 0.13 11.46 -14.01
C ALA A 229 1.34 11.02 -14.83
N SER A 230 2.14 11.97 -15.34
CA SER A 230 3.35 11.68 -16.10
C SER A 230 4.40 10.96 -15.26
N ILE A 231 4.62 11.41 -14.01
CA ILE A 231 5.55 10.73 -13.09
C ILE A 231 5.00 9.36 -12.70
N ALA A 232 3.69 9.23 -12.45
CA ALA A 232 3.05 7.95 -12.14
C ALA A 232 3.27 6.92 -13.24
N VAL A 233 2.91 7.25 -14.49
CA VAL A 233 3.08 6.36 -15.64
C VAL A 233 4.55 6.01 -15.86
N LEU A 234 5.46 7.00 -15.77
CA LEU A 234 6.90 6.77 -15.91
C LEU A 234 7.43 5.79 -14.85
N MET A 235 7.11 6.02 -13.58
CA MET A 235 7.60 5.18 -12.49
C MET A 235 6.99 3.78 -12.55
N THR A 236 5.70 3.63 -12.90
CA THR A 236 5.08 2.32 -13.12
C THR A 236 5.76 1.57 -14.27
N ALA A 237 6.03 2.23 -15.40
CA ALA A 237 6.75 1.63 -16.52
C ALA A 237 8.16 1.15 -16.12
N VAL A 238 8.90 1.96 -15.35
CA VAL A 238 10.20 1.55 -14.80
C VAL A 238 10.07 0.30 -13.92
N ILE A 239 9.02 0.20 -13.10
CA ILE A 239 8.78 -0.98 -12.26
C ILE A 239 8.38 -2.22 -13.06
N TYR A 240 7.62 -2.08 -14.15
CA TYR A 240 7.36 -3.20 -15.05
C TYR A 240 8.64 -3.77 -15.66
N LEU A 241 9.59 -2.91 -16.05
CA LEU A 241 10.91 -3.36 -16.50
C LEU A 241 11.72 -3.99 -15.36
N ALA A 242 11.62 -3.45 -14.15
CA ALA A 242 12.29 -4.02 -12.97
C ALA A 242 11.71 -5.39 -12.57
N PHE A 243 10.42 -5.66 -12.80
CA PHE A 243 9.78 -6.93 -12.48
C PHE A 243 10.40 -8.14 -13.18
N PHE A 244 10.99 -7.98 -14.38
CA PHE A 244 11.76 -9.05 -15.02
C PHE A 244 12.89 -9.60 -14.13
N HIS A 245 13.45 -8.77 -13.25
CA HIS A 245 14.48 -9.14 -12.30
C HIS A 245 13.91 -9.38 -10.89
N LEU A 246 13.03 -8.50 -10.41
CA LEU A 246 12.51 -8.54 -9.04
C LEU A 246 11.69 -9.80 -8.76
N LEU A 247 10.94 -10.30 -9.75
CA LEU A 247 10.12 -11.51 -9.57
C LEU A 247 10.96 -12.81 -9.56
N GLN A 248 12.21 -12.76 -10.01
CA GLN A 248 13.14 -13.90 -9.98
C GLN A 248 13.82 -14.07 -8.61
N LEU A 249 13.67 -13.12 -7.69
CA LEU A 249 14.25 -13.20 -6.36
C LEU A 249 13.66 -14.41 -5.57
N PRO A 250 14.39 -14.92 -4.56
CA PRO A 250 13.77 -15.85 -3.63
C PRO A 250 12.65 -15.14 -2.88
N PHE A 251 11.55 -15.86 -2.65
CA PHE A 251 10.43 -15.28 -1.92
C PHE A 251 10.87 -14.85 -0.52
N SER A 252 10.49 -13.62 -0.20
CA SER A 252 10.59 -13.05 1.14
C SER A 252 9.31 -12.29 1.43
N PRO A 253 9.00 -11.98 2.70
CA PRO A 253 7.90 -11.09 3.04
C PRO A 253 7.96 -9.74 2.33
N GLY A 254 9.14 -9.29 1.93
CA GLY A 254 9.33 -8.07 1.14
C GLY A 254 8.53 -8.04 -0.16
N TYR A 255 8.08 -9.19 -0.70
CA TYR A 255 7.24 -9.27 -1.90
C TYR A 255 5.91 -8.50 -1.77
N ALA A 256 5.44 -8.24 -0.55
CA ALA A 256 4.30 -7.35 -0.35
C ALA A 256 4.51 -5.95 -0.95
N ALA A 257 5.76 -5.49 -1.08
CA ALA A 257 6.11 -4.22 -1.73
C ALA A 257 5.73 -4.18 -3.23
N PHE A 258 5.53 -5.33 -3.90
CA PHE A 258 5.12 -5.39 -5.30
C PHE A 258 3.64 -5.06 -5.51
N THR A 259 2.84 -5.08 -4.44
CA THR A 259 1.37 -5.15 -4.55
C THR A 259 0.72 -3.78 -4.67
N PHE A 260 0.62 -3.04 -3.56
CA PHE A 260 -0.06 -1.75 -3.49
C PHE A 260 0.36 -0.75 -4.59
N PRO A 261 1.64 -0.61 -4.98
CA PRO A 261 2.03 0.30 -6.07
C PRO A 261 1.29 0.03 -7.39
N MET A 262 1.04 -1.23 -7.73
CA MET A 262 0.33 -1.59 -8.96
C MET A 262 -1.17 -1.23 -8.87
N VAL A 263 -1.77 -1.47 -7.70
CA VAL A 263 -3.20 -1.18 -7.49
C VAL A 263 -3.47 0.33 -7.48
N ILE A 264 -2.61 1.11 -6.80
CA ILE A 264 -2.78 2.56 -6.72
C ILE A 264 -2.48 3.25 -8.05
N GLY A 265 -1.58 2.68 -8.88
CA GLY A 265 -1.35 3.10 -10.27
C GLY A 265 -2.64 3.05 -11.10
N ALA A 266 -3.26 1.87 -11.18
CA ALA A 266 -4.53 1.68 -11.87
C ALA A 266 -5.63 2.62 -11.32
N THR A 267 -5.74 2.73 -9.99
CA THR A 267 -6.73 3.60 -9.34
C THR A 267 -6.54 5.07 -9.71
N ALA A 268 -5.30 5.56 -9.77
CA ALA A 268 -4.99 6.93 -10.15
C ALA A 268 -5.35 7.21 -11.61
N LEU A 269 -5.11 6.26 -12.51
CA LEU A 269 -5.48 6.37 -13.92
C LEU A 269 -7.00 6.35 -14.11
N PHE A 270 -7.75 5.51 -13.37
CA PHE A 270 -9.22 5.56 -13.40
C PHE A 270 -9.76 6.91 -12.95
N LYS A 271 -9.24 7.46 -11.85
CA LYS A 271 -9.61 8.80 -11.38
C LYS A 271 -9.26 9.87 -12.40
N THR A 272 -8.12 9.73 -13.08
CA THR A 272 -7.69 10.67 -14.13
C THR A 272 -8.61 10.59 -15.34
N ALA A 273 -8.96 9.39 -15.81
CA ALA A 273 -9.92 9.21 -16.92
C ALA A 273 -11.27 9.85 -16.56
N HIS A 274 -11.79 9.59 -15.36
CA HIS A 274 -13.05 10.18 -14.91
C HIS A 274 -12.99 11.72 -14.83
N TRP A 275 -11.89 12.28 -14.35
CA TRP A 275 -11.69 13.73 -14.35
C TRP A 275 -11.61 14.30 -15.78
N LEU A 276 -10.97 13.58 -16.72
CA LEU A 276 -10.89 14.00 -18.12
C LEU A 276 -12.26 13.98 -18.85
N GLU A 277 -13.21 13.16 -18.43
CA GLU A 277 -14.59 13.13 -18.97
C GLU A 277 -15.31 14.49 -18.84
N GLN A 278 -14.87 15.34 -17.91
CA GLN A 278 -15.42 16.69 -17.71
C GLN A 278 -15.03 17.66 -18.85
N PHE A 279 -14.00 17.33 -19.64
CA PHE A 279 -13.51 18.16 -20.74
C PHE A 279 -13.98 17.61 -22.08
N SER A 280 -14.91 18.31 -22.73
CA SER A 280 -15.56 17.87 -23.98
C SER A 280 -14.60 17.55 -25.14
N GLN A 281 -13.40 18.12 -25.14
CA GLN A 281 -12.39 17.93 -26.19
C GLN A 281 -11.36 16.81 -25.87
N MET A 282 -11.44 16.18 -24.71
CA MET A 282 -10.43 15.20 -24.25
C MET A 282 -10.84 13.73 -24.47
N GLY A 283 -11.91 13.46 -25.25
CA GLY A 283 -12.47 12.11 -25.39
C GLY A 283 -11.48 11.03 -25.82
N GLU A 284 -10.57 11.32 -26.77
CA GLU A 284 -9.54 10.37 -27.20
C GLU A 284 -8.53 10.09 -26.08
N LEU A 285 -8.05 11.13 -25.39
CA LEU A 285 -7.12 10.98 -24.28
C LEU A 285 -7.75 10.18 -23.14
N THR A 286 -9.01 10.49 -22.80
CA THR A 286 -9.79 9.73 -21.80
C THR A 286 -9.84 8.25 -22.14
N HIS A 287 -10.10 7.91 -23.40
CA HIS A 287 -10.13 6.51 -23.85
C HIS A 287 -8.78 5.81 -23.65
N TRP A 288 -7.67 6.43 -24.05
CA TRP A 288 -6.34 5.85 -23.88
C TRP A 288 -5.92 5.72 -22.40
N VAL A 289 -6.24 6.72 -21.57
CA VAL A 289 -5.98 6.66 -20.13
C VAL A 289 -6.81 5.54 -19.49
N ARG A 290 -8.06 5.35 -19.91
CA ARG A 290 -8.91 4.25 -19.45
C ARG A 290 -8.35 2.89 -19.85
N LEU A 291 -7.93 2.70 -21.10
CA LEU A 291 -7.30 1.46 -21.56
C LEU A 291 -6.02 1.14 -20.77
N LEU A 292 -5.20 2.16 -20.48
CA LEU A 292 -4.02 1.98 -19.64
C LEU A 292 -4.40 1.59 -18.22
N ALA A 293 -5.43 2.21 -17.63
CA ALA A 293 -5.95 1.87 -16.31
C ALA A 293 -6.42 0.41 -16.25
N ASP A 294 -7.14 -0.06 -17.27
CA ASP A 294 -7.60 -1.45 -17.39
C ASP A 294 -6.41 -2.43 -17.45
N PHE A 295 -5.39 -2.09 -18.25
CA PHE A 295 -4.15 -2.86 -18.34
C PHE A 295 -3.43 -2.93 -16.98
N GLU A 296 -3.22 -1.78 -16.32
CA GLU A 296 -2.58 -1.73 -15.00
C GLU A 296 -3.38 -2.50 -13.95
N LEU A 297 -4.72 -2.47 -13.99
CA LEU A 297 -5.55 -3.26 -13.07
C LEU A 297 -5.38 -4.76 -13.31
N GLY A 298 -5.31 -5.20 -14.58
CA GLY A 298 -5.02 -6.58 -14.93
C GLY A 298 -3.68 -7.04 -14.35
N VAL A 299 -2.63 -6.25 -14.53
CA VAL A 299 -1.30 -6.52 -13.96
C VAL A 299 -1.34 -6.53 -12.42
N ALA A 300 -1.98 -5.53 -11.81
CA ALA A 300 -2.13 -5.43 -10.36
C ALA A 300 -2.83 -6.68 -9.78
N THR A 301 -3.87 -7.17 -10.46
CA THR A 301 -4.59 -8.38 -10.07
C THR A 301 -3.68 -9.60 -10.08
N LEU A 302 -2.90 -9.79 -11.16
CA LEU A 302 -1.96 -10.90 -11.27
C LEU A 302 -0.88 -10.84 -10.19
N VAL A 303 -0.31 -9.65 -9.94
CA VAL A 303 0.74 -9.45 -8.93
C VAL A 303 0.20 -9.68 -7.52
N VAL A 304 -0.97 -9.11 -7.17
CA VAL A 304 -1.61 -9.32 -5.86
C VAL A 304 -1.95 -10.79 -5.64
N ALA A 305 -2.53 -11.46 -6.63
CA ALA A 305 -2.85 -12.89 -6.55
C ALA A 305 -1.57 -13.73 -6.37
N TYR A 306 -0.53 -13.46 -7.17
CA TYR A 306 0.76 -14.13 -7.05
C TYR A 306 1.36 -13.99 -5.65
N VAL A 307 1.45 -12.76 -5.12
CA VAL A 307 2.01 -12.52 -3.79
C VAL A 307 1.14 -13.17 -2.71
N ALA A 308 -0.19 -13.08 -2.80
CA ALA A 308 -1.11 -13.73 -1.87
C ALA A 308 -0.91 -15.25 -1.84
N ILE A 309 -0.79 -15.90 -3.00
CA ILE A 309 -0.52 -17.33 -3.13
C ILE A 309 0.83 -17.69 -2.51
N ARG A 310 1.90 -16.91 -2.78
CA ARG A 310 3.23 -17.15 -2.20
C ARG A 310 3.22 -17.03 -0.67
N TYR A 311 2.52 -16.02 -0.13
CA TYR A 311 2.30 -15.87 1.30
C TYR A 311 1.55 -17.07 1.88
N PHE A 312 0.45 -17.48 1.24
CA PHE A 312 -0.34 -18.62 1.68
C PHE A 312 0.50 -19.91 1.73
N ILE A 313 1.21 -20.23 0.63
CA ILE A 313 2.07 -21.43 0.56
C ILE A 313 3.19 -21.39 1.60
N HIS A 314 3.86 -20.24 1.78
CA HIS A 314 5.01 -20.14 2.67
C HIS A 314 4.62 -20.21 4.16
N TYR A 315 3.47 -19.63 4.52
CA TYR A 315 3.01 -19.58 5.91
C TYR A 315 1.98 -20.67 6.27
N LEU A 316 1.64 -21.55 5.32
CA LEU A 316 0.81 -22.71 5.60
C LEU A 316 1.49 -23.64 6.62
N PRO A 317 0.77 -24.15 7.63
CA PRO A 317 1.33 -25.13 8.55
C PRO A 317 1.74 -26.40 7.76
N LYS A 318 2.98 -26.87 7.92
CA LYS A 318 3.55 -28.09 7.29
C LYS A 318 2.76 -29.40 7.51
N SER A 319 1.63 -29.37 8.23
CA SER A 319 0.72 -30.50 8.47
C SER A 319 0.04 -31.03 7.20
N ILE A 320 -0.01 -30.25 6.11
CA ILE A 320 -0.66 -30.67 4.85
C ILE A 320 0.35 -31.27 3.86
N HIS A 321 1.64 -30.98 4.01
CA HIS A 321 2.69 -31.53 3.13
C HIS A 321 2.98 -33.03 3.37
N ARG A 322 2.55 -33.61 4.49
CA ARG A 322 2.72 -35.05 4.77
C ARG A 322 1.67 -35.95 4.10
N MET A 323 0.48 -35.44 3.77
CA MET A 323 -0.57 -36.29 3.16
C MET A 323 -0.30 -36.66 1.69
N HIS A 324 0.63 -35.98 1.00
CA HIS A 324 0.97 -36.32 -0.40
C HIS A 324 2.16 -37.29 -0.52
N ASN A 325 2.94 -37.49 0.54
CA ASN A 325 4.07 -38.42 0.53
C ASN A 325 3.72 -39.80 1.13
N ASP A 326 2.67 -39.90 1.94
CA ASP A 326 2.28 -41.17 2.57
C ASP A 326 1.37 -42.06 1.67
N THR A 327 1.04 -41.64 0.45
CA THR A 327 0.32 -42.46 -0.56
C THR A 327 1.23 -43.02 -1.65
N ARG A 328 2.55 -42.97 -1.47
CA ARG A 328 3.56 -43.57 -2.36
C ARG A 328 4.54 -44.46 -1.61
N VAL A 329 4.00 -45.37 -0.79
CA VAL A 329 4.73 -46.54 -0.27
C VAL A 329 3.88 -47.77 -0.55
#